data_AF-A0A966PU55-F1
#
_entry.id   AF-A0A966PU55-F1
#
_cell.length_a   1.000
_cell.length_b   1.000
_cell.length_c   1.000
_cell.angle_alpha   90.00
_cell.angle_beta   90.00
_cell.angle_gamma   90.00
#
_symmetry.space_group_name_H-M   'P 1'
#
loop_
_entity.id
_entity.type
_entity.pdbx_description
1 polymer ?
#
loop_
_entity_poly.entity_id
_entity_poly.type
_entity_poly.pdbx_seq_one_letter_code
_entity_poly.pdbx_strand_id
1 'polypeptide(L)'
;MPPRKKKPQPKQRKRRTVANEEYTQLEMYCIWLNEYYRTLIKAGFTSDLALGFVMDKSSYPNWVEYKSPTEEELKRYLDEEDDD
;
A
#
# COMPACT_ATOMS: atom_id res chain seq x y z
N MET A 1 -14.84 -56.38 25.10
CA MET A 1 -13.97 -55.20 25.35
C MET A 1 -14.64 -53.99 24.74
N PRO A 2 -14.85 -52.87 25.47
CA PRO A 2 -15.49 -51.69 24.91
C PRO A 2 -14.54 -50.96 23.93
N PRO A 3 -15.05 -50.33 22.86
CA PRO A 3 -14.21 -49.66 21.87
C PRO A 3 -13.61 -48.36 22.46
N ARG A 4 -12.30 -48.19 22.32
CA ARG A 4 -11.54 -47.04 22.83
C ARG A 4 -11.86 -45.79 22.00
N LYS A 5 -12.49 -44.79 22.63
CA LYS A 5 -12.77 -43.48 22.00
C LYS A 5 -11.46 -42.78 21.61
N LYS A 6 -11.29 -42.42 20.33
CA LYS A 6 -10.15 -41.64 19.84
C LYS A 6 -10.26 -40.19 20.33
N LYS A 7 -9.18 -39.66 20.90
CA LYS A 7 -9.11 -38.26 21.36
C LYS A 7 -9.13 -37.31 20.15
N PRO A 8 -9.88 -36.20 20.20
CA PRO A 8 -9.92 -35.23 19.10
C PRO A 8 -8.55 -34.58 18.94
N GLN A 9 -8.04 -34.54 17.70
CA GLN A 9 -6.79 -33.87 17.41
C GLN A 9 -6.99 -32.34 17.42
N PRO A 10 -6.02 -31.56 17.95
CA PRO A 10 -6.11 -30.11 17.96
C PRO A 10 -6.09 -29.58 16.53
N LYS A 11 -7.16 -28.86 16.17
CA LYS A 11 -7.30 -28.22 14.85
C LYS A 11 -6.27 -27.09 14.77
N GLN A 12 -5.22 -27.27 13.98
CA GLN A 12 -4.22 -26.22 13.77
C GLN A 12 -4.92 -25.01 13.13
N ARG A 13 -4.90 -23.87 13.82
CA ARG A 13 -5.34 -22.59 13.25
C ARG A 13 -4.32 -22.19 12.19
N LYS A 14 -4.76 -22.08 10.94
CA LYS A 14 -3.94 -21.48 9.87
C LYS A 14 -3.56 -20.07 10.33
N ARG A 15 -2.27 -19.77 10.36
CA ARG A 15 -1.78 -18.42 10.65
C ARG A 15 -2.23 -17.53 9.49
N ARG A 16 -2.89 -16.40 9.76
CA ARG A 16 -3.14 -15.36 8.75
C ARG A 16 -1.78 -14.80 8.36
N THR A 17 -1.24 -15.25 7.24
CA THR A 17 -0.16 -14.53 6.56
C THR A 17 -0.79 -13.30 5.91
N VAL A 18 -0.08 -12.17 5.95
CA VAL A 18 -0.46 -10.98 5.17
C VAL A 18 -0.47 -11.42 3.70
N ALA A 19 -1.58 -11.19 2.99
CA ALA A 19 -1.81 -11.81 1.68
C ALA A 19 -0.89 -11.25 0.58
N ASN A 20 -0.39 -10.02 0.74
CA ASN A 20 0.59 -9.38 -0.14
C ASN A 20 1.72 -8.76 0.69
N GLU A 21 2.96 -9.15 0.40
CA GLU A 21 4.18 -8.46 0.88
C GLU A 21 4.55 -7.25 0.00
N GLU A 22 3.80 -7.04 -1.08
CA GLU A 22 4.00 -5.99 -2.07
C GLU A 22 3.02 -4.84 -1.81
N TYR A 23 3.52 -3.60 -1.83
CA TYR A 23 2.68 -2.41 -1.75
C TYR A 23 1.81 -2.29 -3.00
N THR A 24 0.55 -1.90 -2.81
CA THR A 24 -0.30 -1.48 -3.93
C THR A 24 0.32 -0.28 -4.65
N GLN A 25 -0.05 -0.07 -5.91
CA GLN A 25 0.45 1.06 -6.69
C GLN A 25 0.15 2.41 -6.00
N LEU A 26 -1.01 2.51 -5.35
CA LEU A 26 -1.40 3.70 -4.59
C LEU A 26 -0.55 3.89 -3.33
N GLU A 27 -0.30 2.82 -2.57
CA GLU A 27 0.58 2.89 -1.39
C GLU A 27 2.00 3.28 -1.79
N MET A 28 2.53 2.68 -2.86
CA MET A 28 3.86 2.99 -3.37
C MET A 28 3.95 4.46 -3.80
N TYR A 29 2.88 5.00 -4.40
CA TYR A 29 2.79 6.42 -4.72
C TYR A 29 2.79 7.32 -3.48
N CYS A 30 1.97 7.00 -2.47
CA CYS A 30 1.92 7.75 -1.23
C CYS A 30 3.25 7.72 -0.48
N ILE A 31 3.93 6.57 -0.46
CA ILE A 31 5.28 6.42 0.11
C ILE A 31 6.26 7.32 -0.62
N TRP A 32 6.25 7.30 -1.96
CA TRP A 32 7.14 8.12 -2.77
C TRP A 32 6.90 9.62 -2.56
N LEU A 33 5.64 10.07 -2.55
CA LEU A 33 5.29 11.48 -2.28
C LEU A 33 5.80 11.95 -0.91
N ASN A 34 5.60 11.13 0.13
CA ASN A 34 6.03 11.46 1.48
C ASN A 34 7.56 11.54 1.59
N GLU A 35 8.28 10.63 0.93
CA GLU A 35 9.74 10.67 0.89
C GLU A 35 10.25 11.87 0.08
N TYR A 36 9.62 12.18 -1.05
CA TYR A 36 9.96 13.36 -1.85
C TYR A 36 9.75 14.66 -1.06
N TYR A 37 8.62 14.81 -0.37
CA TYR A 37 8.39 15.94 0.52
C TYR A 37 9.45 16.04 1.62
N ARG A 38 9.73 14.94 2.33
CA ARG A 38 10.69 14.92 3.45
C ARG A 38 12.11 15.24 3.00
N THR A 39 12.51 14.78 1.83
CA THR A 39 13.82 15.08 1.26
C THR A 39 13.95 16.55 0.87
N LEU A 40 12.91 17.17 0.33
CA LEU A 40 12.87 18.62 0.07
C LEU A 40 13.00 19.43 1.37
N ILE A 41 12.27 19.06 2.43
CA ILE A 41 12.40 19.69 3.75
C ILE A 41 13.82 19.53 4.30
N LYS A 42 14.40 18.33 4.20
CA LYS A 42 15.79 18.05 4.63
C LYS A 42 16.82 18.84 3.83
N ALA A 43 16.53 19.15 2.57
CA ALA A 43 17.36 20.00 1.71
C ALA A 43 17.23 21.51 2.01
N GLY A 44 16.32 21.91 2.93
CA GLY A 44 16.17 23.29 3.38
C GLY A 44 15.07 24.08 2.66
N PHE A 45 14.21 23.42 1.89
CA PHE A 45 13.05 24.07 1.28
C PHE A 45 12.02 24.43 2.35
N THR A 46 11.30 25.54 2.16
CA THR A 46 10.13 25.87 2.98
C THR A 46 8.99 24.91 2.69
N SER A 47 8.12 24.67 3.67
CA SER A 47 7.01 23.71 3.51
C SER A 47 6.09 24.06 2.35
N ASP A 48 5.78 25.35 2.14
CA ASP A 48 4.91 25.80 1.05
C ASP A 48 5.53 25.51 -0.32
N LEU A 49 6.84 25.76 -0.47
CA LEU A 49 7.55 25.50 -1.71
C LEU A 49 7.69 24.00 -1.98
N ALA A 50 8.00 23.22 -0.93
CA ALA A 50 8.10 21.76 -1.03
C ALA A 50 6.75 21.13 -1.43
N LEU A 51 5.64 21.62 -0.87
CA LEU A 51 4.31 21.19 -1.26
C LEU A 51 4.00 21.58 -2.71
N GLY A 52 4.46 22.74 -3.17
CA GLY A 52 4.36 23.15 -4.58
C GLY A 52 4.99 22.13 -5.54
N PHE A 53 6.22 21.67 -5.26
CA PHE A 53 6.89 20.62 -6.04
C PHE A 53 6.16 19.27 -5.99
N VAL A 54 5.62 18.90 -4.84
CA VAL A 54 4.86 17.66 -4.67
C VAL A 54 3.59 17.66 -5.53
N MET A 55 2.90 18.79 -5.64
CA MET A 55 1.65 18.93 -6.39
C MET A 55 1.90 19.05 -7.91
N ASP A 56 3.02 19.62 -8.33
CA ASP A 56 3.39 19.77 -9.73
C ASP A 56 4.08 18.53 -10.29
N LYS A 57 3.29 17.66 -10.93
CA LYS A 57 3.78 16.43 -11.58
C LYS A 57 4.81 16.68 -12.68
N SER A 58 4.84 17.87 -13.28
CA SER A 58 5.84 18.21 -14.31
C SER A 58 7.23 18.44 -13.73
N SER A 59 7.30 18.70 -12.42
CA SER A 59 8.57 18.89 -11.70
C SER A 59 9.28 17.57 -11.37
N TYR A 60 8.63 16.44 -11.60
CA TYR A 60 9.18 15.14 -11.23
C TYR A 60 10.37 14.79 -12.12
N PRO A 61 11.44 14.19 -11.57
CA PRO A 61 12.59 13.79 -12.37
C PRO A 61 12.19 12.83 -13.50
N ASN A 62 12.85 12.93 -14.66
CA ASN A 62 12.52 12.12 -15.85
C ASN A 62 12.57 10.59 -15.64
N TRP A 63 13.24 10.12 -14.59
CA TRP A 63 13.29 8.70 -14.24
C TRP A 63 12.09 8.24 -13.39
N VAL A 64 11.27 9.17 -12.89
CA VAL A 64 10.00 8.90 -12.21
C VAL A 64 8.89 8.90 -13.25
N GLU A 65 8.57 7.72 -13.78
CA GLU A 65 7.43 7.55 -14.67
C GLU A 65 6.19 7.22 -13.83
N TYR A 66 5.47 8.24 -13.37
CA TYR A 66 4.28 8.04 -12.56
C TYR A 66 3.04 7.82 -13.43
N LYS A 67 2.37 6.67 -13.23
CA LYS A 67 0.98 6.44 -13.63
C LYS A 67 0.09 6.53 -12.40
N SER A 68 -0.80 7.52 -12.36
CA SER A 68 -1.91 7.45 -11.41
C SER A 68 -2.82 6.28 -11.78
N PRO A 69 -3.32 5.53 -10.78
CA PRO A 69 -4.34 4.52 -11.04
C PRO A 69 -5.50 5.17 -11.79
N THR A 70 -6.01 4.50 -12.83
CA THR A 70 -7.22 4.96 -13.51
C THR A 70 -8.43 4.83 -12.60
N GLU A 71 -9.48 5.61 -12.90
CA GLU A 71 -10.76 5.54 -12.19
C GLU A 71 -11.32 4.10 -12.13
N GLU A 72 -11.13 3.33 -13.20
CA GLU A 72 -11.53 1.92 -13.29
C GLU A 72 -10.71 1.01 -12.36
N GLU A 73 -9.42 1.29 -12.17
CA GLU A 73 -8.55 0.55 -11.25
C GLU A 73 -8.93 0.88 -9.80
N LEU A 74 -9.13 2.16 -9.49
CA LEU A 74 -9.65 2.61 -8.21
C LEU A 74 -10.99 1.96 -7.86
N LYS A 75 -11.92 1.87 -8.83
CA LYS A 75 -13.21 1.24 -8.61
C LYS A 75 -13.10 -0.25 -8.27
N ARG A 76 -12.21 -0.99 -8.93
CA ARG A 76 -11.97 -2.41 -8.60
C ARG A 76 -11.50 -2.57 -7.16
N TYR A 77 -10.62 -1.68 -6.68
CA TYR A 77 -10.15 -1.74 -5.30
C TYR A 77 -11.24 -1.41 -4.27
N LEU A 78 -12.14 -0.49 -4.59
CA LEU A 78 -13.26 -0.13 -3.72
C LEU A 78 -14.34 -1.23 -3.68
N ASP A 79 -14.63 -1.86 -4.81
CA ASP A 79 -15.63 -2.93 -4.90
C ASP A 79 -15.14 -4.25 -4.25
N GLU A 80 -13.82 -4.49 -4.15
CA GLU A 80 -13.25 -5.68 -3.49
C GLU A 80 -13.28 -5.63 -1.95
N GLU A 81 -13.41 -4.45 -1.33
CA GLU A 81 -13.52 -4.31 0.14
C GLU A 81 -14.94 -4.51 0.69
N ASP A 82 -15.98 -4.48 -0.16
CA ASP A 82 -17.40 -4.52 0.25
C ASP A 82 -18.00 -5.95 0.29
N ASP A 83 -17.20 -7.00 0.01
CA ASP A 83 -17.65 -8.41 -0.08
C ASP A 83 -17.25 -9.28 1.15
N ASP A 84 -17.01 -8.67 2.31
CA ASP A 84 -16.71 -9.33 3.62
C ASP A 84 -17.84 -9.15 4.68
#